data_AF-A0A3N5QIP6-F1
#
_entry.id   AF-A0A3N5QIP6-F1
#
_cell.length_a   1.000
_cell.length_b   1.000
_cell.length_c   1.000
_cell.angle_alpha   90.00
_cell.angle_beta   90.00
_cell.angle_gamma   90.00
#
_symmetry.space_group_name_H-M   'P 1'
#
loop_
_entity.id
_entity.type
_entity.pdbx_description
1 polymer ?
#
loop_
_entity_poly.entity_id
_entity_poly.type
_entity_poly.pdbx_seq_one_letter_code
_entity_poly.pdbx_strand_id
1 'polypeptide(L)'
;MGYVVGGAASMIVKRSTLGRPLTHNEFDGNFNELNRKKLQRRASVRTTTSLLAPSTAYNFYDITALSSDLIIAQPVGTFEDGTQMLYKFKDDGTARAISWHATFRGVGTDLPQLTRPNKVMYVGAVFNSADAIWDVVAVAALN
;
A
#
# COMPACT_ATOMS: atom_id res chain seq x y z
N MET A 1 27.41 50.69 -20.89
CA MET A 1 28.00 49.37 -21.19
C MET A 1 28.23 48.66 -19.86
N GLY A 2 27.30 47.82 -19.44
CA GLY A 2 27.40 47.06 -18.18
C GLY A 2 27.45 45.58 -18.51
N TYR A 3 28.58 44.94 -18.24
CA TYR A 3 28.74 43.49 -18.36
C TYR A 3 28.60 42.90 -16.96
N VAL A 4 27.77 41.88 -16.79
CA VAL A 4 27.90 40.97 -15.65
C VAL A 4 28.38 39.64 -16.21
N VAL A 5 29.63 39.33 -15.82
CA VAL A 5 30.40 38.14 -16.14
C VAL A 5 29.99 37.02 -15.18
N GLY A 6 29.97 35.78 -15.68
CA GLY A 6 30.27 34.60 -14.86
C GLY A 6 29.09 33.67 -14.63
N GLY A 7 29.06 32.59 -15.41
CA GLY A 7 28.05 31.55 -15.31
C GLY A 7 28.13 30.77 -14.01
N ALA A 8 26.97 30.51 -13.41
CA ALA A 8 26.74 29.24 -12.75
C ALA A 8 25.93 28.41 -13.75
N ALA A 9 26.34 27.15 -13.98
CA ALA A 9 25.53 26.20 -14.72
C ALA A 9 24.13 26.21 -14.11
N SER A 10 23.16 26.82 -14.79
CA SER A 10 21.78 26.66 -14.39
C SER A 10 21.44 25.24 -14.78
N MET A 11 21.63 24.32 -13.84
CA MET A 11 20.91 23.07 -13.85
C MET A 11 19.45 23.50 -13.73
N ILE A 12 18.82 23.78 -14.88
CA ILE A 12 17.39 23.99 -14.99
C ILE A 12 16.79 22.61 -14.73
N VAL A 13 16.77 22.22 -13.46
CA VAL A 13 15.87 21.19 -12.95
C VAL A 13 14.52 21.64 -13.48
N LYS A 14 13.88 20.77 -14.28
CA LYS A 14 12.57 21.03 -14.89
C LYS A 14 11.72 21.78 -13.87
N ARG A 15 11.49 23.06 -14.17
CA ARG A 15 10.75 24.04 -13.36
C ARG A 15 9.65 23.37 -12.54
N SER A 16 9.64 23.63 -11.24
CA SER A 16 8.54 23.24 -10.36
C SER A 16 7.23 23.79 -10.93
N THR A 17 6.11 23.14 -10.62
CA THR A 17 4.77 23.63 -11.00
C THR A 17 4.47 25.01 -10.39
N LEU A 18 5.30 25.48 -9.45
CA LEU A 18 5.18 26.75 -8.74
C LEU A 18 5.78 27.95 -9.51
N GLY A 19 6.35 27.74 -10.71
CA GLY A 19 6.88 28.83 -11.53
C GLY A 19 8.15 29.50 -10.99
N ARG A 20 8.74 28.94 -9.93
CA ARG A 20 10.01 29.38 -9.32
C ARG A 20 10.88 28.18 -8.91
N PRO A 21 12.19 28.38 -8.65
CA PRO A 21 13.02 27.37 -8.01
C PRO A 21 12.40 26.92 -6.67
N LEU A 22 12.52 25.63 -6.36
CA LEU A 22 12.13 25.11 -5.05
C LEU A 22 13.08 25.64 -3.99
N THR A 23 12.53 26.03 -2.84
CA THR A 23 13.30 26.28 -1.62
C THR A 23 13.83 24.96 -1.06
N HIS A 24 14.84 25.02 -0.18
CA HIS A 24 15.38 23.85 0.51
C HIS A 24 14.28 23.04 1.21
N ASN A 25 13.37 23.72 1.92
CA ASN A 25 12.25 23.09 2.61
C ASN A 25 11.26 22.39 1.65
N GLU A 26 11.02 22.96 0.47
CA GLU A 26 10.13 22.35 -0.54
C GLU A 26 10.78 21.13 -1.19
N PHE A 27 12.09 21.20 -1.46
CA PHE A 27 12.84 20.04 -1.96
C PHE A 27 12.84 18.91 -0.94
N ASP A 28 13.16 19.22 0.32
CA ASP A 28 13.20 18.23 1.41
C ASP A 28 11.82 17.64 1.68
N GLY A 29 10.76 18.46 1.66
CA GLY A 29 9.38 18.01 1.78
C GLY A 29 9.00 17.02 0.67
N ASN A 30 9.32 17.36 -0.58
CA ASN A 30 9.06 16.49 -1.72
C ASN A 30 9.86 15.19 -1.65
N PHE A 31 11.14 15.27 -1.25
CA PHE A 31 11.98 14.10 -1.06
C PHE A 31 11.43 13.17 0.01
N ASN A 32 11.02 13.73 1.15
CA ASN A 32 10.39 12.98 2.24
C ASN A 32 9.07 12.33 1.81
N GLU A 33 8.26 13.03 1.01
CA GLU A 33 7.01 12.50 0.50
C GLU A 33 7.23 11.36 -0.52
N LEU A 34 8.20 11.50 -1.42
CA LEU A 34 8.61 10.43 -2.34
C LEU A 34 9.15 9.22 -1.57
N ASN A 35 9.97 9.45 -0.54
CA ASN A 35 10.52 8.38 0.29
C ASN A 35 9.39 7.59 0.97
N ARG A 36 8.41 8.29 1.55
CA ARG A 36 7.21 7.70 2.17
C ARG A 36 6.32 6.97 1.14
N LYS A 37 6.14 7.53 -0.06
CA LYS A 37 5.23 6.98 -1.09
C LYS A 37 5.83 5.85 -1.93
N LYS A 38 7.13 5.85 -2.21
CA LYS A 38 7.74 4.95 -3.21
C LYS A 38 8.95 4.15 -2.74
N LEU A 39 9.69 4.59 -1.71
CA LEU A 39 10.93 3.90 -1.29
C LEU A 39 10.74 3.03 -0.05
N GLN A 40 9.80 3.37 0.83
CA GLN A 40 9.56 2.63 2.07
C GLN A 40 8.20 1.92 2.08
N ARG A 41 8.18 0.74 2.71
CA ARG A 41 6.95 0.00 3.02
C ARG A 41 6.12 0.81 4.01
N ARG A 42 4.84 1.05 3.69
CA ARG A 42 3.89 1.73 4.58
C ARG A 42 3.00 0.69 5.24
N ALA A 43 3.29 0.40 6.51
CA ALA A 43 2.65 -0.66 7.27
C ALA A 43 1.52 -0.13 8.18
N SER A 44 0.38 -0.82 8.18
CA SER A 44 -0.61 -0.77 9.27
C SER A 44 -0.51 -2.07 10.06
N VAL A 45 -0.05 -1.97 11.31
CA VAL A 45 0.12 -3.14 12.19
C VAL A 45 -0.94 -3.08 13.27
N ARG A 46 -1.69 -4.18 13.43
CA ARG A 46 -2.75 -4.32 14.45
C ARG A 46 -2.64 -5.69 15.08
N THR A 47 -2.96 -5.79 16.36
CA THR A 47 -3.07 -7.11 17.00
C THR A 47 -4.27 -7.87 16.44
N THR A 48 -5.44 -7.24 16.45
CA THR A 48 -6.70 -7.80 15.98
C THR A 48 -7.57 -6.71 15.39
N THR A 49 -8.52 -7.08 14.53
CA THR A 49 -9.58 -6.21 14.02
C THR A 49 -10.64 -7.08 13.36
N SER A 50 -11.92 -6.73 13.51
CA SER A 50 -13.01 -7.42 12.84
C SER A 50 -13.36 -6.81 11.47
N LEU A 51 -12.87 -5.59 11.21
CA LEU A 51 -13.11 -4.87 9.97
C LEU A 51 -11.84 -4.12 9.56
N LEU A 52 -11.27 -4.52 8.43
CA LEU A 52 -10.16 -3.84 7.81
C LEU A 52 -10.63 -3.16 6.52
N ALA A 53 -10.64 -1.83 6.51
CA ALA A 53 -10.81 -1.04 5.30
C ALA A 53 -9.42 -0.53 4.85
N PRO A 54 -8.80 -1.14 3.82
CA PRO A 54 -7.54 -0.68 3.29
C PRO A 54 -7.65 0.75 2.77
N SER A 55 -6.58 1.53 2.82
CA SER A 55 -6.51 2.86 2.23
C SER A 55 -5.21 3.09 1.49
N THR A 56 -5.15 4.18 0.73
CA THR A 56 -3.94 4.62 0.01
C THR A 56 -2.75 4.94 0.93
N ALA A 57 -3.00 5.10 2.24
CA ALA A 57 -1.97 5.38 3.22
C ALA A 57 -1.02 4.20 3.45
N TYR A 58 -1.46 2.95 3.22
CA TYR A 58 -0.67 1.75 3.50
C TYR A 58 -0.68 0.78 2.32
N ASN A 59 0.42 0.08 2.14
CA ASN A 59 0.56 -1.01 1.17
C ASN A 59 0.88 -2.35 1.85
N PHE A 60 1.00 -2.36 3.18
CA PHE A 60 1.21 -3.55 3.98
C PHE A 60 0.29 -3.54 5.20
N TYR A 61 -0.50 -4.60 5.38
CA TYR A 61 -1.38 -4.77 6.53
C TYR A 61 -0.94 -6.02 7.31
N ASP A 62 -0.57 -5.86 8.57
CA ASP A 62 -0.13 -6.95 9.44
C ASP A 62 -1.10 -7.09 10.62
N ILE A 63 -1.84 -8.20 10.64
CA ILE A 63 -2.67 -8.60 11.77
C ILE A 63 -1.95 -9.74 12.48
N THR A 64 -1.48 -9.47 13.70
CA THR A 64 -0.48 -10.32 14.37
C THR A 64 -1.07 -11.39 15.29
N ALA A 65 -2.31 -11.22 15.77
CA ALA A 65 -3.05 -12.18 16.59
C ALA A 65 -4.56 -11.93 16.46
N LEU A 66 -5.13 -12.32 15.31
CA LEU A 66 -6.54 -12.16 15.02
C LEU A 66 -7.39 -13.03 15.96
N SER A 67 -8.25 -12.37 16.73
CA SER A 67 -9.07 -12.98 17.80
C SER A 67 -10.56 -13.08 17.47
N SER A 68 -10.97 -12.64 16.28
CA SER A 68 -12.33 -12.67 15.78
C SER A 68 -12.35 -12.88 14.27
N ASP A 69 -13.50 -13.14 13.69
CA ASP A 69 -13.65 -13.10 12.23
C ASP A 69 -13.30 -11.72 11.68
N LEU A 70 -12.77 -11.70 10.47
CA LEU A 70 -12.25 -10.53 9.78
C LEU A 70 -13.04 -10.26 8.50
N ILE A 71 -13.47 -9.03 8.33
CA ILE A 71 -14.01 -8.52 7.08
C ILE A 71 -12.96 -7.61 6.43
N ILE A 72 -12.50 -7.96 5.24
CA ILE A 72 -11.74 -7.07 4.36
C ILE A 72 -12.75 -6.26 3.55
N ALA A 73 -12.98 -5.01 3.98
CA ALA A 73 -13.91 -4.09 3.34
C ALA A 73 -13.34 -3.52 2.03
N GLN A 74 -14.19 -2.80 1.30
CA GLN A 74 -13.77 -2.03 0.12
C GLN A 74 -12.61 -1.09 0.49
N PRO A 75 -11.52 -1.09 -0.29
CA PRO A 75 -10.44 -0.11 -0.11
C PRO A 75 -10.92 1.33 -0.34
N VAL A 76 -10.47 2.25 0.51
CA VAL A 76 -10.85 3.66 0.52
C VAL A 76 -9.77 4.52 -0.14
N GLY A 77 -10.21 5.38 -1.05
CA GLY A 77 -9.36 6.31 -1.80
C GLY A 77 -9.22 5.90 -3.27
N THR A 78 -8.37 6.65 -3.98
CA THR A 78 -8.12 6.45 -5.41
C THR A 78 -6.82 5.68 -5.59
N PHE A 79 -6.90 4.55 -6.30
CA PHE A 79 -5.76 3.70 -6.61
C PHE A 79 -5.40 3.84 -8.08
N GLU A 80 -4.09 3.88 -8.36
CA GLU A 80 -3.58 3.82 -9.72
C GLU A 80 -3.47 2.34 -10.16
N ASP A 81 -3.57 2.11 -11.46
CA ASP A 81 -3.40 0.78 -12.04
C ASP A 81 -2.07 0.15 -11.61
N GLY A 82 -2.10 -1.15 -11.28
CA GLY A 82 -0.93 -1.88 -10.81
C GLY A 82 -0.52 -1.59 -9.37
N THR A 83 -1.29 -0.80 -8.61
CA THR A 83 -1.01 -0.59 -7.18
C THR A 83 -1.02 -1.93 -6.44
N GLN A 84 0.02 -2.20 -5.65
CA GLN A 84 0.15 -3.46 -4.92
C GLN A 84 -0.19 -3.29 -3.45
N MET A 85 -0.87 -4.31 -2.89
CA MET A 85 -1.12 -4.46 -1.46
C MET A 85 -0.72 -5.85 -0.99
N LEU A 86 -0.09 -5.91 0.19
CA LEU A 86 0.25 -7.16 0.85
C LEU A 86 -0.43 -7.22 2.21
N TYR A 87 -1.19 -8.29 2.43
CA TYR A 87 -1.75 -8.63 3.72
C TYR A 87 -0.93 -9.74 4.36
N LYS A 88 -0.75 -9.64 5.68
CA LYS A 88 -0.17 -10.67 6.52
C LYS A 88 -1.13 -10.91 7.68
N PHE A 89 -1.56 -12.15 7.84
CA PHE A 89 -2.49 -12.58 8.87
C PHE A 89 -1.85 -13.65 9.74
N LYS A 90 -2.08 -13.54 11.05
CA LYS A 90 -1.85 -14.61 12.02
C LYS A 90 -2.98 -14.56 13.04
N ASP A 91 -3.60 -15.71 13.32
CA ASP A 91 -4.62 -15.82 14.37
C ASP A 91 -4.00 -16.13 15.75
N ASP A 92 -4.83 -16.09 16.78
CA ASP A 92 -4.49 -16.36 18.18
C ASP A 92 -4.49 -17.87 18.55
N GLY A 93 -4.43 -18.74 17.55
CA GLY A 93 -4.47 -20.20 17.71
C GLY A 93 -5.83 -20.82 17.40
N THR A 94 -6.83 -20.01 17.07
CA THR A 94 -8.13 -20.47 16.55
C THR A 94 -8.30 -19.95 15.13
N ALA A 95 -8.69 -20.83 14.19
CA ALA A 95 -8.97 -20.41 12.82
C ALA A 95 -10.09 -19.36 12.82
N ARG A 96 -9.89 -18.26 12.10
CA ARG A 96 -10.83 -17.14 11.98
C ARG A 96 -11.32 -17.02 10.56
N ALA A 97 -12.61 -16.76 10.39
CA ALA A 97 -13.18 -16.54 9.06
C ALA A 97 -12.64 -15.21 8.49
N ILE A 98 -12.38 -15.21 7.19
CA ILE A 98 -12.02 -14.02 6.42
C ILE A 98 -13.05 -13.85 5.33
N SER A 99 -13.81 -12.76 5.43
CA SER A 99 -14.77 -12.34 4.41
C SER A 99 -14.17 -11.21 3.58
N TRP A 100 -14.22 -11.33 2.26
CA TRP A 100 -13.69 -10.32 1.35
C TRP A 100 -14.84 -9.57 0.68
N HIS A 101 -14.69 -8.25 0.55
CA HIS A 101 -15.62 -7.44 -0.22
C HIS A 101 -15.60 -7.83 -1.70
N ALA A 102 -16.70 -7.58 -2.42
CA ALA A 102 -16.85 -7.93 -3.84
C ALA A 102 -15.86 -7.23 -4.79
N THR A 103 -15.15 -6.21 -4.31
CA THR A 103 -14.07 -5.53 -5.05
C THR A 103 -12.76 -6.31 -5.08
N PHE A 104 -12.73 -7.54 -4.54
CA PHE A 104 -11.60 -8.44 -4.64
C PHE A 104 -11.99 -9.68 -5.45
N ARG A 105 -11.10 -10.14 -6.32
CA ARG A 105 -11.26 -11.40 -7.05
C ARG A 105 -9.97 -12.18 -7.11
N GLY A 106 -10.07 -13.49 -7.22
CA GLY A 106 -8.92 -14.38 -7.35
C GLY A 106 -8.47 -14.45 -8.80
N VAL A 107 -7.16 -14.40 -9.04
CA VAL A 107 -6.55 -14.60 -10.36
C VAL A 107 -5.47 -15.66 -10.22
N GLY A 108 -5.77 -16.88 -10.70
CA GLY A 108 -4.89 -18.03 -10.53
C GLY A 108 -4.75 -18.55 -9.09
N THR A 109 -5.55 -18.01 -8.16
CA THR A 109 -5.62 -18.42 -6.75
C THR A 109 -6.99 -18.07 -6.19
N ASP A 110 -7.40 -18.77 -5.12
CA ASP A 110 -8.64 -18.47 -4.39
C ASP A 110 -8.36 -17.51 -3.24
N LEU A 111 -9.33 -16.65 -2.92
CA LEU A 111 -9.24 -15.80 -1.74
C LEU A 111 -9.35 -16.68 -0.49
N PRO A 112 -8.45 -16.55 0.50
CA PRO A 112 -8.52 -17.38 1.69
C PRO A 112 -9.74 -16.97 2.53
N GLN A 113 -10.55 -17.96 2.89
CA GLN A 113 -11.74 -17.76 3.73
C GLN A 113 -11.51 -18.07 5.21
N LEU A 114 -10.36 -18.66 5.54
CA LEU A 114 -9.97 -19.01 6.91
C LEU A 114 -8.48 -18.74 7.11
N THR A 115 -8.12 -18.30 8.31
CA THR A 115 -6.72 -18.36 8.76
C THR A 115 -6.32 -19.81 9.08
N ARG A 116 -5.01 -20.05 9.14
CA ARG A 116 -4.45 -21.30 9.64
C ARG A 116 -4.01 -21.11 11.10
N PRO A 117 -4.51 -21.92 12.05
CA PRO A 117 -4.23 -21.78 13.47
C PRO A 117 -2.75 -21.57 13.79
N ASN A 118 -2.41 -20.46 14.45
CA ASN A 118 -1.05 -20.06 14.84
C ASN A 118 -0.05 -19.92 13.68
N LYS A 119 -0.48 -19.97 12.42
CA LYS A 119 0.38 -19.82 11.24
C LYS A 119 0.27 -18.42 10.66
N VAL A 120 1.35 -18.00 10.03
CA VAL A 120 1.37 -16.77 9.23
C VAL A 120 0.87 -17.10 7.83
N MET A 121 -0.01 -16.25 7.30
CA MET A 121 -0.52 -16.26 5.94
C MET A 121 -0.26 -14.92 5.28
N TYR A 122 0.17 -14.93 4.02
CA TYR A 122 0.36 -13.77 3.16
C TYR A 122 -0.64 -13.80 1.99
N VAL A 123 -1.20 -12.64 1.68
CA VAL A 123 -2.08 -12.42 0.52
C VAL A 123 -1.61 -11.21 -0.26
N GLY A 124 -1.23 -11.40 -1.51
CA GLY A 124 -0.81 -10.32 -2.42
C GLY A 124 -1.93 -9.95 -3.40
N ALA A 125 -2.26 -8.67 -3.48
CA ALA A 125 -3.26 -8.13 -4.39
C ALA A 125 -2.71 -6.99 -5.25
N VAL A 126 -3.18 -6.90 -6.48
CA VAL A 126 -2.83 -5.85 -7.45
C VAL A 126 -4.12 -5.17 -7.93
N PHE A 127 -4.15 -3.84 -7.91
CA PHE A 127 -5.31 -3.10 -8.39
C PHE A 127 -5.35 -3.08 -9.92
N ASN A 128 -6.48 -3.50 -10.48
CA ASN A 128 -6.80 -3.42 -11.89
C ASN A 128 -7.83 -2.31 -12.08
N SER A 129 -7.39 -1.21 -12.67
CA SER A 129 -8.20 0.00 -12.86
C SER A 129 -9.26 -0.13 -13.95
N ALA A 130 -9.11 -1.08 -14.89
CA ALA A 130 -10.09 -1.30 -15.95
C ALA A 130 -11.43 -1.81 -15.39
N ASP A 131 -11.36 -2.67 -14.37
CA ASP A 131 -12.55 -3.23 -13.69
C ASP A 131 -12.81 -2.57 -12.32
N ALA A 132 -11.90 -1.74 -11.83
CA ALA A 132 -11.86 -1.24 -10.45
C ALA A 132 -11.90 -2.35 -9.38
N ILE A 133 -11.20 -3.46 -9.66
CA ILE A 133 -11.11 -4.65 -8.80
C ILE A 133 -9.67 -4.89 -8.37
N TRP A 134 -9.50 -5.44 -7.16
CA TRP A 134 -8.24 -5.97 -6.66
C TRP A 134 -8.08 -7.44 -7.06
N ASP A 135 -7.12 -7.70 -7.93
CA ASP A 135 -6.72 -9.03 -8.35
C ASP A 135 -5.81 -9.64 -7.28
N VAL A 136 -6.32 -10.62 -6.54
CA VAL A 136 -5.52 -11.45 -5.62
C VAL A 136 -4.76 -12.46 -6.45
N VAL A 137 -3.44 -12.32 -6.48
CA VAL A 137 -2.53 -13.07 -7.37
C VAL A 137 -1.61 -14.04 -6.62
N ALA A 138 -1.55 -13.93 -5.28
CA ALA A 138 -0.74 -14.80 -4.46
C ALA A 138 -1.36 -15.03 -3.09
N VAL A 139 -1.44 -16.29 -2.67
CA VAL A 139 -1.82 -16.72 -1.32
C VAL A 139 -0.83 -17.77 -0.86
N ALA A 140 -0.19 -17.54 0.28
CA ALA A 140 0.77 -18.48 0.85
C ALA A 140 0.65 -18.50 2.37
N ALA A 141 0.65 -19.67 2.99
CA ALA A 141 0.62 -19.80 4.43
C ALA A 141 1.65 -20.83 4.89
N LEU A 142 2.19 -20.63 6.10
CA LEU A 142 3.05 -21.62 6.74
C LEU A 142 2.26 -22.92 6.93
N ASN A 143 2.97 -24.04 6.77
CA ASN A 143 2.45 -25.39 7.05
C ASN A 143 2.44 -25.62 8.57
#